data_AF-A0A820R5W3-F1
#
_entry.id   AF-A0A820R5W3-F1
#
_cell.length_a   1.000
_cell.length_b   1.000
_cell.length_c   1.000
_cell.angle_alpha   90.00
_cell.angle_beta   90.00
_cell.angle_gamma   90.00
#
_symmetry.space_group_name_H-M   'P 1'
#
loop_
_entity.id
_entity.type
_entity.pdbx_description
1 polymer ?
#
loop_
_entity_poly.entity_id
_entity_poly.type
_entity_poly.pdbx_seq_one_letter_code
_entity_poly.pdbx_strand_id
1 'polypeptide(L)'
;MFLIGSNSLRKFSASIVLNQIQHIISNLRQQHPHLTKKDSIGIVKTFPCFKFSHYFPTPELLQHNINIFNEQLYFLATNLNFRIVDFAIQPYHLSIDQLHIDNYYSNLVPNNIFNYFDRLISNSTPPSQQ
;
A
#
# COMPACT_ATOMS: atom_id res chain seq x y z
N MET A 1 -0.32 4.28 -9.00
CA MET A 1 0.08 3.75 -7.68
C MET A 1 -0.80 4.39 -6.62
N PHE A 2 -1.24 3.65 -5.62
CA PHE A 2 -2.07 4.13 -4.51
C PHE A 2 -1.34 3.93 -3.17
N LEU A 3 -1.23 5.02 -2.39
CA LEU A 3 -0.78 5.00 -0.99
C LEU A 3 -2.01 5.27 -0.13
N ILE A 4 -2.59 4.23 0.45
CA ILE A 4 -3.88 4.28 1.14
C ILE A 4 -3.87 3.37 2.37
N GLY A 5 -4.90 3.46 3.21
CA GLY A 5 -5.17 2.47 4.25
C GLY A 5 -4.97 2.98 5.67
N SER A 6 -3.86 3.68 5.98
CA SER A 6 -3.48 3.98 7.38
C SER A 6 -4.60 4.66 8.19
N ASN A 7 -5.26 5.68 7.64
CA ASN A 7 -6.35 6.37 8.33
C ASN A 7 -7.64 5.53 8.44
N SER A 8 -7.94 4.70 7.44
CA SER A 8 -9.10 3.81 7.45
C SER A 8 -8.91 2.67 8.44
N LEU A 9 -7.71 2.07 8.48
CA LEU A 9 -7.37 0.96 9.37
C LEU A 9 -7.31 1.36 10.85
N ARG A 10 -7.22 2.66 11.14
CA ARG A 10 -7.42 3.20 12.49
C ARG A 10 -8.88 3.23 12.93
N LYS A 11 -9.85 3.07 12.01
CA LYS A 11 -11.28 3.19 12.30
C LYS A 11 -12.09 1.94 11.94
N PHE A 12 -11.57 1.12 11.05
CA PHE A 12 -12.26 -0.05 10.50
C PHE A 12 -11.36 -1.28 10.53
N SER A 13 -11.96 -2.45 10.59
CA SER A 13 -11.24 -3.71 10.42
C SER A 13 -10.63 -3.82 9.02
N ALA A 14 -9.54 -4.58 8.92
CA ALA A 14 -8.87 -4.91 7.67
C ALA A 14 -9.85 -5.39 6.59
N SER A 15 -10.77 -6.27 6.95
CA SER A 15 -11.78 -6.84 6.05
C SER A 15 -12.67 -5.78 5.39
N ILE A 16 -13.12 -4.76 6.13
CA ILE A 16 -13.94 -3.67 5.60
C ILE A 16 -13.13 -2.86 4.59
N VAL A 17 -11.90 -2.50 4.94
CA VAL A 17 -11.02 -1.70 4.06
C VAL A 17 -10.67 -2.47 2.78
N LEU A 18 -10.43 -3.78 2.88
CA LEU A 18 -10.16 -4.64 1.70
C LEU A 18 -11.36 -4.76 0.77
N ASN A 19 -12.57 -4.91 1.32
CA ASN A 19 -13.80 -4.91 0.51
C ASN A 19 -13.95 -3.58 -0.25
N GLN A 20 -13.66 -2.44 0.40
CA GLN A 20 -13.66 -1.14 -0.25
C GLN A 20 -12.62 -1.05 -1.38
N ILE A 21 -11.40 -1.54 -1.15
CA ILE A 21 -10.35 -1.60 -2.19
C ILE A 21 -10.80 -2.45 -3.38
N GLN A 22 -11.40 -3.62 -3.13
CA GLN A 22 -11.93 -4.47 -4.19
C GLN A 22 -12.97 -3.72 -5.04
N HIS A 23 -13.92 -3.03 -4.41
CA HIS A 23 -14.91 -2.24 -5.14
C HIS A 23 -14.28 -1.10 -5.94
N ILE A 24 -13.31 -0.37 -5.37
CA ILE A 24 -12.60 0.71 -6.06
C ILE A 24 -11.88 0.18 -7.30
N ILE A 25 -11.15 -0.94 -7.19
CA ILE A 25 -10.43 -1.55 -8.32
C ILE A 25 -11.41 -1.99 -9.41
N SER A 26 -12.51 -2.64 -9.05
CA SER A 26 -13.54 -3.07 -10.01
C SER A 26 -14.13 -1.88 -10.76
N ASN A 27 -14.49 -0.81 -10.04
CA ASN A 27 -15.02 0.42 -10.64
C ASN A 27 -14.01 1.09 -11.57
N LEU A 28 -12.74 1.20 -11.14
CA LEU A 28 -11.67 1.77 -11.97
C LEU A 28 -11.51 0.99 -13.27
N ARG A 29 -11.58 -0.34 -13.23
CA ARG A 29 -11.43 -1.17 -14.43
C ARG A 29 -12.64 -1.15 -15.35
N GLN A 30 -13.83 -0.99 -14.79
CA GLN A 30 -15.04 -0.78 -15.58
C GLN A 30 -14.92 0.52 -16.41
N GLN A 31 -14.39 1.58 -15.82
CA GLN A 31 -14.21 2.88 -16.49
C GLN A 31 -12.93 2.95 -17.35
N HIS A 32 -11.90 2.18 -16.99
CA HIS A 32 -10.60 2.17 -17.64
C HIS A 32 -10.11 0.73 -17.87
N PRO A 33 -10.57 0.06 -18.94
CA PRO A 33 -10.28 -1.37 -19.19
C PRO A 33 -8.79 -1.72 -19.29
N HIS A 34 -7.93 -0.76 -19.64
CA HIS A 34 -6.48 -0.94 -19.70
C HIS A 34 -5.83 -1.17 -18.31
N LEU A 35 -6.55 -0.92 -17.21
CA LEU A 35 -6.09 -1.15 -15.84
C LEU A 35 -6.20 -2.62 -15.38
N THR A 36 -6.53 -3.55 -16.29
CA THR A 36 -6.62 -4.99 -16.03
C THR A 36 -5.27 -5.70 -15.98
N LYS A 37 -4.21 -5.08 -16.54
CA LYS A 37 -2.84 -5.63 -16.51
C LYS A 37 -2.23 -5.47 -15.11
N LYS A 38 -1.41 -6.45 -14.71
CA LYS A 38 -0.84 -6.56 -13.35
C LYS A 38 -0.12 -5.30 -12.87
N ASP A 39 0.68 -4.69 -13.74
CA ASP A 39 1.49 -3.52 -13.41
C ASP A 39 0.75 -2.19 -13.60
N SER A 40 -0.51 -2.20 -14.08
CA SER A 40 -1.30 -0.97 -14.27
C SER A 40 -1.80 -0.38 -12.95
N ILE A 41 -1.98 -1.22 -11.91
CA ILE A 41 -2.37 -0.79 -10.57
C ILE A 41 -1.33 -1.30 -9.59
N GLY A 42 -0.68 -0.38 -8.88
CA GLY A 42 0.19 -0.67 -7.74
C GLY A 42 -0.44 -0.14 -6.45
N ILE A 43 -0.55 -0.96 -5.41
CA ILE A 43 -0.99 -0.54 -4.07
C ILE A 43 0.17 -0.73 -3.11
N VAL A 44 0.53 0.33 -2.41
CA VAL A 44 1.58 0.29 -1.38
C VAL A 44 1.01 -0.37 -0.12
N LYS A 45 1.80 -1.23 0.53
CA LYS A 45 1.45 -1.74 1.86
C LYS A 45 1.20 -0.58 2.82
N THR A 46 0.24 -0.76 3.72
CA THR A 46 0.04 0.20 4.80
C THR A 46 1.27 0.19 5.70
N PHE A 47 1.82 1.37 5.98
CA PHE A 47 2.96 1.52 6.88
C PHE A 47 2.60 1.14 8.33
N PRO A 48 3.59 0.83 9.19
CA PRO A 48 3.36 0.75 10.62
C PRO A 48 2.68 2.01 11.14
N CYS A 49 1.76 1.85 12.09
CA CYS A 49 1.07 2.96 12.73
C CYS A 49 0.69 2.56 14.15
N PHE A 50 1.15 3.33 15.13
CA PHE A 50 0.91 3.08 16.55
C PHE A 50 0.04 4.17 17.19
N LYS A 51 -0.42 5.14 16.40
CA LYS A 51 -1.42 6.13 16.82
C LYS A 51 -2.80 5.50 16.91
N PHE A 52 -3.08 4.91 18.07
CA PHE A 52 -4.34 4.22 18.36
C PHE A 52 -5.59 5.12 18.27
N SER A 53 -6.77 4.52 18.37
CA SER A 53 -8.06 5.21 18.29
C SER A 53 -9.07 4.58 19.25
N HIS A 54 -10.28 5.12 19.33
CA HIS A 54 -11.34 4.48 20.11
C HIS A 54 -11.68 3.06 19.62
N TYR A 55 -11.54 2.78 18.32
CA TYR A 55 -11.84 1.47 17.72
C TYR A 55 -10.71 0.45 17.89
N PHE A 56 -9.48 0.94 18.01
CA PHE A 56 -8.29 0.12 18.29
C PHE A 56 -7.58 0.77 19.47
N PRO A 57 -7.93 0.43 20.73
CA PRO A 57 -7.52 1.19 21.90
C PRO A 57 -6.06 1.00 22.30
N THR A 58 -5.36 0.03 21.71
CA THR A 58 -3.93 -0.17 21.96
C THR A 58 -3.13 -0.21 20.65
N PRO A 59 -1.84 0.17 20.69
CA PRO A 59 -0.93 0.04 19.55
C PRO A 59 -0.87 -1.38 18.97
N GLU A 60 -0.90 -2.41 19.81
CA GLU A 60 -0.80 -3.81 19.41
C GLU A 60 -2.03 -4.25 18.60
N LEU A 61 -3.23 -3.85 19.03
CA LEU A 61 -4.47 -4.15 18.32
C LEU A 61 -4.52 -3.46 16.95
N LEU A 62 -4.07 -2.20 16.88
CA LEU A 62 -3.97 -1.48 15.62
C LEU A 62 -2.94 -2.12 14.69
N GLN A 63 -1.75 -2.43 15.20
CA GLN A 63 -0.70 -3.07 14.40
C GLN A 63 -1.11 -4.47 13.93
N HIS A 64 -1.83 -5.23 14.76
CA HIS A 64 -2.41 -6.50 14.36
C HIS A 64 -3.40 -6.34 13.20
N ASN A 65 -4.30 -5.34 13.27
CA ASN A 65 -5.22 -5.04 12.18
C ASN A 65 -4.49 -4.64 10.87
N ILE A 66 -3.41 -3.86 10.97
CA ILE A 66 -2.56 -3.49 9.83
C ILE A 66 -1.85 -4.72 9.24
N ASN A 67 -1.36 -5.62 10.08
CA ASN A 67 -0.71 -6.85 9.63
C ASN A 67 -1.71 -7.75 8.88
N ILE A 68 -2.90 -7.97 9.44
CA ILE A 68 -3.98 -8.71 8.77
C ILE A 68 -4.29 -8.06 7.41
N PHE A 69 -4.42 -6.73 7.37
CA PHE A 69 -4.67 -6.00 6.12
C PHE A 69 -3.57 -6.26 5.09
N ASN A 70 -2.30 -6.09 5.47
CA ASN A 70 -1.17 -6.23 4.55
C ASN A 70 -1.02 -7.68 4.05
N GLU A 71 -1.26 -8.68 4.90
CA GLU A 71 -1.29 -10.10 4.51
C GLU A 71 -2.45 -10.39 3.54
N GLN A 72 -3.66 -9.95 3.88
CA GLN A 72 -4.85 -10.18 3.06
C GLN A 72 -4.83 -9.42 1.73
N LEU A 73 -4.15 -8.27 1.69
CA LEU A 73 -3.93 -7.51 0.46
C LEU A 73 -3.19 -8.36 -0.58
N TYR A 74 -2.26 -9.24 -0.19
CA TYR A 74 -1.56 -10.15 -1.11
C TYR A 74 -2.49 -11.12 -1.82
N PHE A 75 -3.44 -11.70 -1.09
CA PHE A 75 -4.45 -12.57 -1.68
C PHE A 75 -5.34 -11.78 -2.64
N LEU A 76 -5.76 -10.57 -2.23
CA LEU A 76 -6.56 -9.69 -3.09
C LEU A 76 -5.81 -9.27 -4.36
N ALA A 77 -4.51 -8.99 -4.24
CA ALA A 77 -3.63 -8.64 -5.36
C ALA A 77 -3.48 -9.77 -6.37
N THR A 78 -3.43 -11.00 -5.88
CA THR A 78 -3.40 -12.19 -6.73
C THR A 78 -4.73 -12.37 -7.45
N ASN A 79 -5.84 -12.31 -6.71
CA ASN A 79 -7.19 -12.51 -7.27
C ASN A 79 -7.58 -11.42 -8.28
N LEU A 80 -7.22 -10.17 -7.99
CA LEU A 80 -7.52 -9.03 -8.83
C LEU A 80 -6.35 -8.65 -9.74
N ASN A 81 -5.28 -9.43 -9.85
CA ASN A 81 -4.15 -9.14 -10.73
C ASN A 81 -3.67 -7.67 -10.67
N PHE A 82 -3.26 -7.22 -9.48
CA PHE A 82 -2.58 -5.93 -9.30
C PHE A 82 -1.26 -6.14 -8.54
N ARG A 83 -0.41 -5.11 -8.51
CA ARG A 83 0.90 -5.19 -7.85
C ARG A 83 0.86 -4.63 -6.44
N ILE A 84 1.46 -5.35 -5.50
CA ILE A 84 1.78 -4.80 -4.18
C ILE A 84 3.18 -4.20 -4.22
N VAL A 85 3.32 -3.04 -3.59
CA VAL A 85 4.58 -2.33 -3.45
C VAL A 85 4.91 -2.21 -1.97
N ASP A 86 6.13 -2.59 -1.62
CA ASP A 86 6.62 -2.48 -0.25
C ASP A 86 7.71 -1.42 -0.20
N PHE A 87 7.49 -0.35 0.56
CA PHE A 87 8.46 0.73 0.76
C PHE A 87 9.38 0.47 1.96
N ALA A 88 9.21 -0.68 2.63
CA ALA A 88 9.97 -1.11 3.79
C ALA A 88 10.06 -0.06 4.91
N ILE A 89 9.00 0.75 5.08
CA ILE A 89 8.91 1.73 6.17
C ILE A 89 8.84 0.99 7.51
N GLN A 90 9.80 1.27 8.39
CA GLN A 90 9.93 0.67 9.71
C GLN A 90 9.38 1.58 10.81
N PRO A 91 9.06 1.05 12.01
CA PRO A 91 8.58 1.84 13.13
C PRO A 91 9.47 3.03 13.50
N TYR A 92 10.80 2.86 13.44
CA TYR A 92 11.76 3.93 13.77
C TYR A 92 11.84 5.04 12.72
N HIS A 93 11.16 4.88 11.56
CA HIS A 93 11.00 5.97 10.58
C HIS A 93 9.83 6.90 10.91
N LEU A 94 8.99 6.54 11.89
CA LEU A 94 7.82 7.34 12.26
C LEU A 94 8.23 8.51 13.16
N SER A 95 7.49 9.61 13.03
CA SER A 95 7.61 10.75 13.92
C SER A 95 7.09 10.42 15.32
N ILE A 96 7.26 11.36 16.25
CA ILE A 96 6.75 11.27 17.62
C ILE A 96 5.24 10.95 17.66
N ASP A 97 4.48 11.37 16.64
CA ASP A 97 3.04 11.13 16.57
C ASP A 97 2.66 9.68 16.20
N GLN A 98 3.64 8.84 15.91
CA GLN A 98 3.51 7.41 15.60
C GLN A 98 2.57 7.09 14.43
N LEU A 99 2.36 8.05 13.52
CA LEU A 99 1.50 7.92 12.33
C LEU A 99 2.19 8.41 11.07
N HIS A 100 2.83 9.57 11.13
CA HIS A 100 3.52 10.18 10.00
C HIS A 100 5.00 9.80 9.98
N ILE A 101 5.61 9.81 8.80
CA ILE A 101 7.05 9.63 8.65
C ILE A 101 7.75 10.86 9.24
N ASP A 102 8.81 10.63 10.01
CA ASP A 102 9.63 11.71 10.56
C ASP A 102 10.30 12.51 9.43
N ASN A 103 10.46 13.82 9.62
CA ASN A 103 11.06 14.70 8.63
C ASN A 103 12.47 14.26 8.22
N TYR A 104 13.24 13.67 9.14
CA TYR A 104 14.56 13.09 8.86
C TYR A 104 14.50 12.01 7.77
N TYR A 105 13.40 11.27 7.66
CA TYR A 105 13.16 10.21 6.68
C TYR A 105 12.21 10.62 5.55
N SER A 106 11.90 11.90 5.39
CA SER A 106 10.93 12.42 4.41
C SER A 106 11.20 11.98 2.96
N ASN A 107 12.47 11.78 2.60
CA ASN A 107 12.88 11.33 1.26
C ASN A 107 12.61 9.85 0.98
N LEU A 108 12.29 9.02 1.98
CA LEU A 108 12.08 7.58 1.78
C LEU A 108 10.94 7.29 0.80
N VAL A 109 9.80 7.97 0.97
CA VAL A 109 8.62 7.72 0.12
C VAL A 109 8.87 8.15 -1.33
N PRO A 110 9.35 9.39 -1.61
CA PRO A 110 9.72 9.79 -2.97
C PRO A 110 10.73 8.84 -3.61
N ASN A 111 11.82 8.48 -2.91
CA ASN A 111 12.85 7.60 -3.46
C ASN A 111 12.31 6.20 -3.80
N ASN A 112 11.44 5.64 -2.95
CA ASN A 112 10.79 4.36 -3.25
C ASN A 112 9.83 4.45 -4.44
N ILE A 113 9.12 5.57 -4.59
CA ILE A 113 8.26 5.82 -5.77
C ILE A 113 9.12 5.86 -7.04
N PHE A 114 10.19 6.65 -7.07
CA PHE A 114 11.12 6.73 -8.20
C PHE A 114 11.68 5.35 -8.55
N ASN A 115 12.27 4.66 -7.57
CA ASN A 115 12.84 3.33 -7.74
C ASN A 115 11.81 2.31 -8.28
N TYR A 116 10.55 2.39 -7.85
CA TYR A 116 9.50 1.52 -8.36
C TYR A 116 9.22 1.75 -9.84
N PHE A 117 9.05 3.01 -10.25
CA PHE A 117 8.75 3.35 -11.64
C PHE A 117 9.95 3.11 -12.57
N ASP A 118 11.16 3.41 -12.13
CA ASP A 118 12.39 3.11 -12.89
C ASP A 118 12.52 1.61 -13.20
N ARG A 119 12.20 0.75 -12.22
CA ARG A 119 12.19 -0.71 -12.41
C ARG A 119 11.08 -1.16 -13.37
N LEU A 120 9.90 -0.55 -13.32
CA LEU A 120 8.82 -0.87 -14.25
C LEU A 120 9.19 -0.53 -15.70
N ILE A 121 9.82 0.63 -15.91
CA ILE A 121 10.28 1.08 -17.24
C ILE A 121 11.42 0.18 -17.74
N SER A 122 12.41 -0.09 -16.89
CA SER A 122 13.55 -0.94 -17.25
C SER A 122 13.12 -2.35 -17.67
N ASN A 123 12.12 -2.92 -16.99
CA ASN A 123 11.61 -4.27 -17.30
C ASN A 123 10.69 -4.33 -18.53
N SER A 124 10.23 -3.19 -19.04
CA SER A 124 9.36 -3.12 -20.23
C SER A 124 10.12 -2.84 -21.52
N THR A 125 11.44 -2.66 -21.44
CA THR A 125 12.32 -2.49 -22.62
C THR A 125 12.78 -3.87 -23.09
N PRO A 126 12.40 -4.34 -24.30
CA PRO A 126 12.97 -5.58 -24.84
C PRO A 126 14.48 -5.41 -25.04
N PRO A 127 15.30 -6.47 -24.89
CA PRO A 127 16.70 -6.38 -25.22
C PRO A 127 16.82 -5.96 -26.69
N SER A 128 17.46 -4.82 -26.93
CA SER A 128 17.86 -4.40 -28.27
C SER A 128 18.69 -5.52 -28.87
N GLN A 129 18.15 -6.21 -29.88
CA GLN A 129 18.89 -7.18 -30.67
C GLN A 129 20.05 -6.43 -31.32
N GLN A 130 21.27 -6.68 -30.83
CA GLN A 130 22.52 -6.38 -31.52
C GLN A 130 22.93 -7.60 -32.34
#